data_AF-A0A6P0XTM2-F1
#
_entry.id   AF-A0A6P0XTM2-F1
#
_cell.length_a   1.000
_cell.length_b   1.000
_cell.length_c   1.000
_cell.angle_alpha   90.00
_cell.angle_beta   90.00
_cell.angle_gamma   90.00
#
_symmetry.space_group_name_H-M   'P 1'
#
loop_
_entity.id
_entity.type
_entity.pdbx_description
1 polymer ?
#
loop_
_entity_poly.entity_id
_entity_poly.type
_entity_poly.pdbx_seq_one_letter_code
_entity_poly.pdbx_strand_id
1 'polypeptide(L)'
;AIMFGHGGLTTLGINALIMGIPALLAYQIFQLRHILGNGIKESLSMGIFGFIAGASAIGVSSLIFFTIIITNVPSGFDSSLEQRVIYGLMISHIPLMGIEGILTAMIISFLRRVMPELLPS
;
A
#
# COMPACT_ATOMS: atom_id res chain seq x y z
N ALA A 1 2.73 2.86 20.14
CA ALA A 1 2.91 2.69 21.60
C ALA A 1 2.70 3.98 22.36
N ILE A 2 3.50 5.02 22.10
CA ILE A 2 3.67 6.13 23.05
C ILE A 2 2.56 7.20 22.97
N MET A 3 2.03 7.53 21.79
CA MET A 3 0.95 8.54 21.66
C MET A 3 -0.46 7.95 21.50
N PHE A 4 -0.61 6.76 20.91
CA PHE A 4 -1.92 6.17 20.57
C PHE A 4 -2.14 4.72 21.05
N GLY A 5 -1.21 4.15 21.83
CA GLY A 5 -1.33 2.77 22.33
C GLY A 5 -1.21 1.65 21.29
N HIS A 6 -1.38 1.94 20.00
CA HIS A 6 -1.24 0.96 18.92
C HIS A 6 0.24 0.77 18.50
N GLY A 7 0.69 -0.50 18.42
CA GLY A 7 2.06 -0.91 18.08
C GLY A 7 3.04 -0.87 19.26
N GLY A 8 3.76 -1.96 19.54
CA GLY A 8 4.76 -2.05 20.60
C GLY A 8 6.13 -1.52 20.16
N LEU A 9 7.00 -1.14 21.11
CA LEU A 9 8.37 -0.71 20.79
C LEU A 9 9.16 -1.81 20.09
N THR A 10 8.91 -3.07 20.45
CA THR A 10 9.51 -4.25 19.82
C THR A 10 8.99 -4.51 18.39
N THR A 11 7.77 -4.06 18.07
CA THR A 11 7.18 -4.20 16.73
C THR A 11 7.33 -2.95 15.86
N LEU A 12 8.01 -1.91 16.35
CA LEU A 12 8.23 -0.67 15.61
C LEU A 12 9.04 -0.92 14.33
N GLY A 13 10.13 -1.68 14.42
CA GLY A 13 11.00 -1.96 13.27
C GLY A 13 10.28 -2.70 12.15
N ILE A 14 9.53 -3.74 12.48
CA ILE A 14 8.79 -4.52 11.49
C ILE A 14 7.64 -3.70 10.86
N ASN A 15 6.94 -2.89 11.65
CA ASN A 15 5.89 -2.00 11.13
C ASN A 15 6.45 -0.93 10.19
N ALA A 16 7.63 -0.39 10.50
CA ALA A 16 8.31 0.56 9.62
C ALA A 16 8.68 -0.09 8.28
N LEU A 17 9.09 -1.36 8.26
CA LEU A 17 9.36 -2.08 7.01
C LEU A 17 8.08 -2.39 6.22
N ILE A 18 7.02 -2.82 6.91
CA ILE A 18 5.71 -3.11 6.31
C ILE A 18 5.15 -1.89 5.59
N MET A 19 5.37 -0.68 6.11
CA MET A 19 4.89 0.56 5.48
C MET A 19 5.92 1.21 4.54
N GLY A 20 7.20 1.16 4.90
CA GLY A 20 8.26 1.89 4.20
C GLY A 20 8.64 1.26 2.85
N ILE A 21 8.76 -0.07 2.78
CA ILE A 21 9.09 -0.75 1.51
C ILE A 21 8.01 -0.49 0.45
N PRO A 22 6.70 -0.66 0.75
CA PRO A 22 5.65 -0.38 -0.22
C PRO A 22 5.57 1.09 -0.64
N ALA A 23 5.92 2.03 0.25
CA ALA A 23 5.98 3.45 -0.10
C ALA A 23 7.04 3.75 -1.18
N LEU A 24 8.23 3.13 -1.07
CA LEU A 24 9.28 3.25 -2.09
C LEU A 24 8.86 2.63 -3.43
N LEU A 25 8.19 1.47 -3.38
CA LEU A 25 7.65 0.81 -4.58
C LEU A 25 6.55 1.66 -5.24
N ALA A 26 5.66 2.25 -4.46
CA ALA A 26 4.61 3.12 -4.96
C ALA A 26 5.17 4.36 -5.66
N TYR A 27 6.25 4.94 -5.13
CA TYR A 27 6.97 6.01 -5.81
C TYR A 27 7.50 5.54 -7.18
N GLN A 28 8.17 4.38 -7.24
CA GLN A 28 8.67 3.84 -8.51
C GLN A 28 7.54 3.59 -9.52
N ILE A 29 6.43 3.00 -9.07
CA ILE A 29 5.24 2.76 -9.89
C ILE A 29 4.65 4.07 -10.40
N PHE A 30 4.59 5.11 -9.55
CA PHE A 30 4.11 6.42 -9.96
C PHE A 30 5.02 7.07 -11.01
N GLN A 31 6.34 6.87 -10.92
CA GLN A 31 7.31 7.38 -11.90
C GLN A 31 7.23 6.69 -13.27
N LEU A 32 6.68 5.47 -13.34
CA LEU A 32 6.42 4.80 -14.63
C LEU A 32 5.47 5.61 -15.54
N ARG A 33 4.73 6.58 -14.99
CA ARG A 33 3.88 7.49 -15.77
C ARG A 33 4.63 8.26 -16.86
N HIS A 34 5.92 8.56 -16.65
CA HIS A 34 6.73 9.28 -17.64
C HIS A 34 7.11 8.42 -18.84
N ILE A 35 7.15 7.09 -18.66
CA ILE A 35 7.55 6.14 -19.68
C ILE A 35 6.30 5.59 -20.40
N LEU A 36 5.31 5.16 -19.61
CA LEU A 36 4.13 4.45 -20.09
C LEU A 36 2.93 5.38 -20.33
N GLY A 37 2.97 6.63 -19.85
CA GLY A 37 1.89 7.61 -20.03
C GLY A 37 1.94 8.36 -21.36
N ASN A 38 2.91 8.08 -22.24
CA ASN A 38 3.02 8.74 -23.53
C ASN A 38 1.80 8.44 -24.42
N GLY A 39 1.05 9.49 -24.77
CA GLY A 39 -0.17 9.40 -25.59
C GLY A 39 -1.48 9.48 -24.80
N ILE A 40 -1.43 9.47 -23.46
CA ILE A 40 -2.59 9.70 -22.59
C ILE A 40 -2.59 11.15 -22.13
N LYS A 41 -3.78 11.76 -21.97
CA LYS A 41 -3.90 13.09 -21.36
C LYS A 41 -3.22 13.07 -19.99
N GLU A 42 -2.29 14.00 -19.76
CA GLU A 42 -1.45 14.06 -18.56
C GLU A 42 -2.25 13.98 -17.24
N SER A 43 -3.43 14.62 -17.20
CA SER A 43 -4.33 14.55 -16.04
C SER A 43 -4.85 13.14 -15.76
N LEU A 44 -5.16 12.38 -16.81
CA LEU A 44 -5.66 11.01 -16.69
C LEU A 44 -4.52 10.06 -16.33
N SER A 45 -3.34 10.26 -16.93
CA SER A 45 -2.11 9.52 -16.57
C SER A 45 -1.82 9.66 -15.07
N MET A 46 -1.79 10.88 -14.53
CA MET A 46 -1.56 11.09 -13.10
C MET A 46 -2.58 10.38 -12.20
N GLY A 47 -3.86 10.42 -12.55
CA GLY A 47 -4.91 9.73 -11.79
C GLY A 47 -4.72 8.21 -11.80
N ILE A 48 -4.47 7.61 -12.97
CA ILE A 48 -4.29 6.16 -13.12
C ILE A 48 -3.03 5.69 -12.39
N PHE A 49 -1.89 6.32 -12.62
CA PHE A 49 -0.65 5.93 -11.95
C PHE A 49 -0.70 6.21 -10.45
N GLY A 50 -1.41 7.25 -10.02
CA GLY A 50 -1.69 7.51 -8.61
C GLY A 50 -2.54 6.42 -7.97
N PHE A 51 -3.59 5.96 -8.65
CA PHE A 51 -4.41 4.84 -8.21
C PHE A 51 -3.59 3.56 -8.07
N ILE A 52 -2.83 3.21 -9.11
CA ILE A 52 -2.02 1.98 -9.13
C ILE A 52 -0.95 2.04 -8.03
N ALA A 53 -0.31 3.19 -7.82
CA ALA A 53 0.68 3.39 -6.76
C ALA A 53 0.06 3.19 -5.36
N GLY A 54 -1.10 3.81 -5.07
CA GLY A 54 -1.78 3.64 -3.79
C GLY A 54 -2.29 2.22 -3.54
N ALA A 55 -2.95 1.63 -4.54
CA ALA A 55 -3.47 0.27 -4.44
C ALA A 55 -2.33 -0.77 -4.27
N SER A 56 -1.24 -0.63 -5.03
CA SER A 56 -0.07 -1.50 -4.91
C SER A 56 0.66 -1.33 -3.57
N ALA A 57 0.77 -0.12 -3.02
CA ALA A 57 1.34 0.10 -1.69
C ALA A 57 0.61 -0.73 -0.62
N ILE A 58 -0.73 -0.67 -0.60
CA ILE A 58 -1.53 -1.44 0.36
C ILE A 58 -1.46 -2.94 0.06
N GLY A 59 -1.46 -3.33 -1.21
CA GLY A 59 -1.29 -4.72 -1.62
C GLY A 59 0.00 -5.33 -1.11
N VAL A 60 1.14 -4.65 -1.33
CA VAL A 60 2.43 -5.14 -0.84
C VAL A 60 2.52 -5.07 0.68
N SER A 61 2.00 -4.01 1.32
CA SER A 61 1.96 -3.88 2.79
C SER A 61 1.21 -5.06 3.43
N SER A 62 0.02 -5.36 2.91
CA SER A 62 -0.79 -6.47 3.40
C SER A 62 -0.11 -7.82 3.15
N LEU A 63 0.53 -8.02 2.00
CA LEU A 63 1.27 -9.25 1.70
C LEU A 63 2.45 -9.47 2.65
N ILE A 64 3.24 -8.42 2.93
CA ILE A 64 4.33 -8.49 3.91
C ILE A 64 3.76 -8.82 5.29
N PHE A 65 2.72 -8.10 5.71
CA PHE A 65 2.07 -8.33 7.01
C PHE A 65 1.58 -9.78 7.16
N PHE A 66 0.82 -10.30 6.20
CA PHE A 66 0.29 -11.67 6.25
C PHE A 66 1.41 -12.72 6.21
N THR A 67 2.49 -12.48 5.46
CA THR A 67 3.65 -13.37 5.45
C THR A 67 4.31 -13.45 6.82
N ILE A 68 4.47 -12.32 7.51
CA ILE A 68 5.02 -12.27 8.87
C ILE A 68 4.10 -13.01 9.84
N ILE A 69 2.79 -12.80 9.76
CA ILE A 69 1.83 -13.49 10.63
C ILE A 69 1.90 -15.00 10.42
N ILE A 70 1.77 -15.50 9.18
CA ILE A 70 1.78 -16.94 8.88
C ILE A 70 3.07 -17.61 9.35
N THR A 71 4.22 -16.95 9.17
CA THR A 71 5.53 -17.52 9.55
C THR A 71 5.79 -17.51 11.06
N ASN A 72 5.02 -16.74 11.84
CA ASN A 72 5.19 -16.60 13.29
C ASN A 72 4.01 -17.17 14.10
N VAL A 73 3.09 -17.89 13.46
CA VAL A 73 2.00 -18.62 14.14
C VAL A 73 2.58 -19.76 14.98
N PRO A 74 2.30 -19.83 16.30
CA PRO A 74 2.75 -20.93 17.15
C PRO A 74 2.14 -22.27 16.70
N SER A 75 2.98 -23.31 16.61
CA SER A 75 2.63 -24.67 16.14
C SER A 75 1.69 -25.47 17.06
N GLY A 76 1.01 -24.83 18.02
CA GLY A 76 0.18 -25.48 19.03
C GLY A 76 -1.31 -25.63 18.66
N PHE A 77 -1.75 -25.05 17.54
CA PHE A 77 -3.13 -25.07 17.07
C PHE A 77 -3.21 -25.56 15.62
N ASP A 78 -4.40 -26.05 15.21
CA ASP A 78 -4.70 -26.58 13.88
C ASP A 78 -4.25 -25.62 12.76
N SER A 79 -3.00 -25.80 12.33
CA SER A 79 -2.27 -24.84 11.49
C SER A 79 -2.95 -24.65 10.13
N SER A 80 -3.74 -25.64 9.70
CA SER A 80 -4.52 -25.61 8.47
C SER A 80 -5.78 -24.72 8.54
N LEU A 81 -6.40 -24.59 9.72
CA LEU A 81 -7.61 -23.79 9.88
C LEU A 81 -7.26 -22.29 9.97
N GLU A 82 -6.22 -21.96 10.72
CA GLU A 82 -5.73 -20.58 10.86
C GLU A 82 -5.23 -20.02 9.52
N GLN A 83 -4.49 -20.82 8.75
CA GLN A 83 -3.99 -20.39 7.45
C GLN A 83 -5.14 -20.05 6.48
N ARG A 84 -6.25 -20.81 6.51
CA ARG A 84 -7.46 -20.52 5.72
C ARG A 84 -8.14 -19.22 6.13
N VAL A 85 -8.23 -18.96 7.44
CA VAL A 85 -8.78 -17.70 7.96
C VAL A 85 -7.92 -16.51 7.53
N ILE A 86 -6.59 -16.65 7.59
CA ILE A 86 -5.65 -15.62 7.16
C ILE A 86 -5.78 -15.33 5.65
N TYR A 87 -5.90 -16.37 4.82
CA TYR A 87 -6.15 -16.17 3.38
C TYR A 87 -7.50 -15.48 3.12
N GLY A 88 -8.55 -15.79 3.90
CA GLY A 88 -9.83 -15.08 3.83
C GLY A 88 -9.69 -13.60 4.15
N LEU A 89 -8.95 -13.25 5.20
CA LEU A 89 -8.66 -11.86 5.57
C LEU A 89 -7.85 -11.13 4.49
N MET A 90 -6.95 -11.83 3.79
CA MET A 90 -6.19 -11.27 2.68
C MET A 90 -7.11 -10.85 1.52
N ILE A 91 -8.12 -11.64 1.19
CA ILE A 91 -9.12 -11.30 0.18
C ILE A 91 -9.94 -10.06 0.62
N SER A 92 -10.24 -9.93 1.91
CA SER A 92 -10.92 -8.76 2.46
C SER A 92 -10.11 -7.46 2.38
N HIS A 93 -8.81 -7.51 2.04
CA HIS A 93 -7.99 -6.32 1.79
C HIS A 93 -8.15 -5.78 0.36
N ILE A 94 -8.76 -6.53 -0.58
CA ILE A 94 -8.97 -6.06 -1.96
C ILE A 94 -9.83 -4.79 -2.00
N PRO A 95 -10.97 -4.69 -1.28
CA PRO A 95 -11.73 -3.45 -1.21
C PRO A 95 -10.91 -2.28 -0.64
N LEU A 96 -10.09 -2.54 0.39
CA LEU A 96 -9.23 -1.52 1.00
C LEU A 96 -8.18 -1.00 0.01
N MET A 97 -7.57 -1.88 -0.78
CA MET A 97 -6.64 -1.47 -1.86
C MET A 97 -7.32 -0.55 -2.88
N GLY A 98 -8.57 -0.86 -3.24
CA GLY A 98 -9.36 -0.03 -4.15
C GLY A 98 -9.64 1.36 -3.56
N ILE A 99 -10.06 1.42 -2.30
CA ILE A 99 -10.34 2.68 -1.60
C ILE A 99 -9.08 3.54 -1.51
N GLU A 100 -7.95 2.96 -1.08
CA GLU A 100 -6.70 3.69 -0.95
C GLU A 100 -6.19 4.20 -2.31
N GLY A 101 -6.30 3.38 -3.35
CA GLY A 101 -5.99 3.78 -4.71
C GLY A 101 -6.82 5.00 -5.15
N ILE A 102 -8.14 4.97 -4.90
CA ILE A 102 -9.04 6.08 -5.26
C ILE A 102 -8.63 7.35 -4.51
N LEU A 103 -8.42 7.26 -3.19
CA LEU A 103 -8.01 8.41 -2.37
C LEU A 103 -6.67 8.98 -2.84
N THR A 104 -5.70 8.12 -3.13
CA THR A 104 -4.38 8.54 -3.64
C THR A 104 -4.50 9.27 -4.98
N ALA A 105 -5.30 8.74 -5.91
CA ALA A 105 -5.56 9.38 -7.19
C ALA A 105 -6.24 10.74 -7.05
N MET A 106 -7.20 10.86 -6.13
CA MET A 106 -7.86 12.13 -5.80
C MET A 106 -6.87 13.15 -5.24
N ILE A 107 -6.03 12.73 -4.28
CA ILE A 107 -5.02 13.59 -3.66
C ILE A 107 -4.03 14.09 -4.71
N ILE A 108 -3.49 13.21 -5.57
CA ILE A 108 -2.54 13.61 -6.61
C ILE A 108 -3.20 14.57 -7.62
N SER A 109 -4.45 14.30 -8.01
CA SER A 109 -5.21 15.17 -8.91
C SER A 109 -5.47 16.55 -8.31
N PHE A 110 -5.67 16.61 -7.00
CA PHE A 110 -5.82 17.85 -6.24
C PHE A 110 -4.50 18.61 -6.10
N LEU A 111 -3.43 17.92 -5.68
CA LEU A 111 -2.09 18.50 -5.53
C LEU A 111 -1.58 19.09 -6.83
N ARG A 112 -1.86 18.44 -7.97
CA ARG A 112 -1.53 19.01 -9.29
C ARG A 112 -2.14 20.40 -9.51
N ARG A 113 -3.33 20.68 -8.97
CA ARG A 113 -4.02 21.96 -9.14
C ARG A 113 -3.57 23.02 -8.13
N VAL A 114 -3.23 22.61 -6.91
CA VAL A 114 -2.98 23.52 -5.78
C VAL A 114 -1.49 23.72 -5.51
N MET A 115 -0.67 22.67 -5.61
CA MET A 115 0.77 22.69 -5.38
C MET A 115 1.49 21.75 -6.37
N PRO A 116 1.56 22.11 -7.67
CA PRO A 116 2.20 21.27 -8.67
C PRO A 116 3.69 21.02 -8.40
N GLU A 117 4.36 21.92 -7.66
CA GLU A 117 5.78 21.83 -7.28
C GLU A 117 6.11 20.59 -6.43
N LEU A 118 5.13 20.00 -5.75
CA LEU A 118 5.32 18.78 -4.94
C LEU A 118 5.33 17.50 -5.76
N LEU A 119 4.86 17.55 -7.02
CA LEU A 119 4.88 16.39 -7.89
C LEU A 119 6.19 16.38 -8.68
N PRO A 120 6.98 15.30 -8.63
CA PRO A 120 8.23 15.23 -9.36
C PRO A 120 7.96 15.40 -10.87
N SER A 121 8.83 16.16 -11.53
CA SER A 121 8.78 16.43 -12.98
C SER A 121 9.17 15.23 -13.81
#